data_AF-A0A1Z5IGU5-F1
#
_entry.id   AF-A0A1Z5IGU5-F1
#
_cell.length_a   1.000
_cell.length_b   1.000
_cell.length_c   1.000
_cell.angle_alpha   90.00
_cell.angle_beta   90.00
_cell.angle_gamma   90.00
#
_symmetry.space_group_name_H-M   'P 1'
#
loop_
_entity.id
_entity.type
_entity.pdbx_description
1 polymer ?
#
loop_
_entity_poly.entity_id
_entity_poly.type
_entity_poly.pdbx_seq_one_letter_code
_entity_poly.pdbx_strand_id
1 'polypeptide(L)'
;MKKIITRIVITLLVSTSTSLATSVVVPKTTDAAAIVWIAPRHGKKYHYNKHCWGLTRAHHHIKQISLTKAKATGYTLCRIEKR
;
A
#
# COMPACT_ATOMS: atom_id res chain seq x y z
N MET A 1 -26.42 60.12 45.83
CA MET A 1 -25.02 59.68 45.98
C MET A 1 -24.96 58.27 46.56
N LYS A 2 -24.67 57.25 45.75
CA LYS A 2 -23.93 56.05 46.17
C LYS A 2 -23.53 55.27 44.92
N LYS A 3 -22.23 55.30 44.67
CA LYS A 3 -21.51 54.66 43.56
C LYS A 3 -21.39 53.17 43.88
N ILE A 4 -21.72 52.29 42.94
CA ILE A 4 -21.40 50.85 43.00
C ILE A 4 -21.20 50.42 41.53
N ILE A 5 -20.09 50.79 40.88
CA ILE A 5 -18.81 50.05 40.86
C ILE A 5 -18.99 48.55 40.58
N THR A 6 -18.98 48.25 39.27
CA THR A 6 -18.13 47.23 38.62
C THR A 6 -18.18 45.80 39.15
N ARG A 7 -18.83 44.91 38.38
CA ARG A 7 -18.35 43.54 38.14
C ARG A 7 -18.60 43.15 36.69
N ILE A 8 -17.68 43.55 35.82
CA ILE A 8 -17.58 43.02 34.46
C ILE A 8 -17.14 41.57 34.63
N VAL A 9 -18.10 40.65 34.60
CA VAL A 9 -17.82 39.21 34.58
C VAL A 9 -17.37 38.90 33.16
N ILE A 10 -16.05 39.05 32.93
CA ILE A 10 -15.40 38.60 31.70
C ILE A 10 -15.35 37.07 31.79
N THR A 11 -16.41 36.41 31.34
CA THR A 11 -16.42 34.98 31.07
C THR A 11 -15.49 34.73 29.89
N LEU A 12 -14.23 34.41 30.20
CA LEU A 12 -13.22 34.00 29.24
C LEU A 12 -13.60 32.60 28.72
N LEU A 13 -14.33 32.56 27.60
CA LEU A 13 -14.58 31.32 26.85
C LEU A 13 -13.26 30.87 26.21
N VAL A 14 -12.53 29.99 26.91
CA VAL A 14 -11.36 29.31 26.37
C VAL A 14 -11.86 28.28 25.35
N SER A 15 -11.89 28.67 24.08
CA SER A 15 -12.14 27.77 22.96
C SER A 15 -10.88 26.94 22.70
N THR A 16 -10.81 25.74 23.29
CA THR A 16 -9.80 24.74 22.92
C THR A 16 -10.14 24.16 21.56
N SER A 17 -9.54 24.69 20.51
CA SER A 17 -9.59 24.10 19.16
C SER A 17 -8.77 22.80 19.15
N THR A 18 -9.44 21.65 19.26
CA THR A 18 -8.83 20.34 18.99
C THR A 18 -8.64 20.20 17.48
N SER A 19 -7.41 20.42 17.02
CA SER A 19 -7.01 20.14 15.65
C SER A 19 -7.01 18.63 15.41
N LEU A 20 -7.95 18.12 14.61
CA LEU A 20 -7.88 16.77 14.07
C LEU A 20 -6.69 16.70 13.10
N ALA A 21 -5.61 16.03 13.52
CA ALA A 21 -4.51 15.70 12.64
C ALA A 21 -4.97 14.61 11.66
N THR A 22 -5.44 15.01 10.47
CA THR A 22 -5.57 14.09 9.34
C THR A 22 -4.16 13.72 8.86
N SER A 23 -3.69 12.53 9.22
CA SER A 23 -2.51 11.93 8.60
C SER A 23 -2.79 11.70 7.12
N VAL A 24 -2.30 12.60 6.28
CA VAL A 24 -2.20 12.37 4.84
C VAL A 24 -1.24 11.21 4.65
N VAL A 25 -1.78 10.04 4.34
CA VAL A 25 -1.00 8.89 3.87
C VAL A 25 -0.42 9.31 2.53
N VAL A 26 0.80 9.85 2.55
CA VAL A 26 1.60 10.04 1.34
C VAL A 26 1.73 8.67 0.70
N PRO A 27 1.22 8.44 -0.52
CA PRO A 27 1.39 7.16 -1.19
C PRO A 27 2.89 6.92 -1.34
N LYS A 28 3.33 5.90 -0.60
CA LYS A 28 4.69 5.38 -0.54
C LYS A 28 5.27 5.29 -1.95
N THR A 29 6.43 5.92 -2.09
CA THR A 29 7.41 5.87 -3.17
C THR A 29 7.22 4.69 -4.13
N THR A 30 7.11 5.02 -5.42
CA THR A 30 7.15 4.12 -6.57
C THR A 30 8.47 3.36 -6.60
N ASP A 31 8.60 2.33 -5.77
CA ASP A 31 9.55 1.24 -6.01
C ASP A 31 9.25 0.74 -7.42
N ALA A 32 10.22 0.84 -8.33
CA ALA A 32 10.08 0.40 -9.71
C ALA A 32 9.38 -0.95 -9.74
N ALA A 33 8.18 -0.99 -10.33
CA ALA A 33 7.31 -2.14 -10.24
C ALA A 33 7.98 -3.33 -10.94
N ALA A 34 8.63 -4.21 -10.15
CA ALA A 34 9.33 -5.37 -10.67
C ALA A 34 8.36 -6.20 -11.53
N ILE A 35 8.70 -6.43 -12.79
CA ILE A 35 7.92 -7.26 -13.70
C ILE A 35 8.27 -8.73 -13.43
N VAL A 36 7.25 -9.56 -13.35
CA VAL A 36 7.38 -11.01 -13.16
C VAL A 36 6.57 -11.76 -14.20
N TRP A 37 6.95 -13.03 -14.41
CA TRP A 37 6.29 -13.95 -15.31
C TRP A 37 5.39 -14.91 -14.53
N ILE A 38 4.16 -15.11 -15.02
CA ILE A 38 3.21 -16.07 -14.47
C ILE A 38 2.69 -16.98 -15.59
N ALA A 39 2.29 -18.19 -15.22
CA ALA A 39 1.63 -19.13 -16.13
C ALA A 39 0.22 -19.47 -15.61
N PRO A 40 -0.83 -18.70 -15.97
CA PRO A 40 -2.16 -18.81 -15.35
C PRO A 40 -2.81 -20.18 -15.49
N ARG A 41 -2.49 -20.92 -16.55
CA ARG A 41 -3.01 -22.27 -16.81
C ARG A 41 -2.21 -23.39 -16.16
N HIS A 42 -1.03 -23.09 -15.60
CA HIS A 42 -0.10 -24.10 -15.09
C HIS A 42 0.14 -23.99 -13.57
N GLY A 43 -0.27 -22.88 -12.95
CA GLY A 43 -0.26 -22.76 -11.49
C GLY A 43 -0.36 -21.33 -10.96
N LYS A 44 -0.20 -21.21 -9.64
CA LYS A 44 -0.21 -19.95 -8.89
C LYS A 44 1.21 -19.53 -8.46
N LYS A 45 2.18 -19.75 -9.34
CA LYS A 45 3.58 -19.34 -9.12
C LYS A 45 3.95 -18.17 -10.01
N TYR A 46 4.68 -17.20 -9.45
CA TYR A 46 5.35 -16.16 -10.20
C TYR A 46 6.85 -16.44 -10.24
N HIS A 47 7.49 -15.93 -11.29
CA HIS A 47 8.87 -16.19 -11.67
C HIS A 47 9.55 -14.86 -12.01
N TYR A 48 10.79 -14.67 -11.58
CA TYR A 48 11.63 -13.54 -11.98
C TYR A 48 12.42 -13.81 -13.27
N ASN A 49 12.46 -15.07 -13.73
CA ASN A 49 13.09 -15.41 -14.99
C ASN A 49 12.09 -16.14 -15.90
N LYS A 50 11.91 -15.65 -17.13
CA LYS A 50 11.08 -16.30 -18.17
C LYS A 50 11.53 -17.75 -18.45
N HIS A 51 12.81 -18.04 -18.28
CA HIS A 51 13.43 -19.35 -18.53
C HIS A 51 13.50 -20.24 -17.29
N CYS A 52 12.83 -19.89 -16.19
CA CYS A 52 12.75 -20.74 -15.01
C CYS A 52 12.25 -22.15 -15.41
N TRP A 53 12.87 -23.19 -14.87
CA TRP A 53 12.47 -24.58 -15.15
C TRP A 53 10.98 -24.83 -14.89
N GLY A 54 10.40 -24.15 -13.88
CA GLY A 54 8.96 -24.21 -13.59
C GLY A 54 8.05 -23.61 -14.67
N LEU A 55 8.58 -22.84 -15.62
CA LEU A 55 7.86 -22.28 -16.78
C LEU A 55 8.05 -23.08 -18.06
N THR A 56 8.94 -24.07 -18.11
CA THR A 56 9.20 -24.86 -19.35
C THR A 56 7.93 -25.50 -19.91
N ARG A 57 7.08 -26.06 -19.04
CA ARG A 57 5.78 -26.66 -19.43
C ARG A 57 4.72 -25.64 -19.86
N ALA A 58 4.93 -24.34 -19.59
CA ALA A 58 3.96 -23.30 -19.90
C ALA A 58 4.10 -22.77 -21.34
N HIS A 59 5.25 -22.98 -22.00
CA HIS A 59 5.51 -22.57 -23.37
C HIS A 59 5.02 -21.14 -23.68
N HIS A 60 3.95 -21.01 -24.49
CA HIS A 60 3.38 -19.72 -24.93
C HIS A 60 2.29 -19.17 -24.00
N HIS A 61 1.95 -19.86 -22.92
CA HIS A 61 0.93 -19.45 -21.94
C HIS A 61 1.49 -18.63 -20.77
N ILE A 62 2.61 -17.95 -20.98
CA ILE A 62 3.28 -17.10 -20.00
C ILE A 62 2.79 -15.66 -20.16
N LYS A 63 2.41 -15.01 -19.06
CA LYS A 63 2.04 -13.59 -19.02
C LYS A 63 3.01 -12.82 -18.13
N GLN A 64 3.28 -11.58 -18.51
CA GLN A 64 4.02 -10.64 -17.67
C GLN A 64 3.03 -9.79 -16.87
N ILE A 65 3.27 -9.67 -15.56
CA ILE A 65 2.51 -8.80 -14.66
C ILE A 65 3.47 -8.16 -13.65
N SER A 66 3.04 -7.10 -12.96
CA SER A 66 3.82 -6.56 -11.85
C SER A 66 3.85 -7.51 -10.66
N LEU A 67 4.94 -7.49 -9.90
CA LEU A 67 5.11 -8.26 -8.67
C LEU A 67 4.01 -7.96 -7.66
N THR A 68 3.61 -6.68 -7.55
CA THR A 68 2.51 -6.25 -6.69
C THR A 68 1.20 -6.92 -7.09
N LYS A 69 0.89 -6.95 -8.38
CA LYS A 69 -0.31 -7.63 -8.91
C LYS A 69 -0.23 -9.14 -8.73
N ALA A 70 0.94 -9.74 -8.92
CA ALA A 70 1.15 -11.17 -8.71
C ALA A 70 0.84 -11.56 -7.26
N LYS A 71 1.41 -10.83 -6.28
CA LYS A 71 1.15 -11.04 -4.86
C LYS A 71 -0.33 -10.80 -4.51
N ALA A 72 -0.91 -9.70 -5.00
CA ALA A 72 -2.32 -9.36 -4.75
C ALA A 72 -3.31 -10.40 -5.31
N THR A 73 -2.95 -11.07 -6.41
CA THR A 73 -3.77 -12.13 -7.04
C THR A 73 -3.45 -13.54 -6.50
N GLY A 74 -2.68 -13.62 -5.41
CA GLY A 74 -2.37 -14.87 -4.71
C GLY A 74 -1.29 -15.73 -5.37
N TYR A 75 -0.50 -15.18 -6.29
CA TYR A 75 0.67 -15.88 -6.81
C TYR A 75 1.78 -15.88 -5.76
N THR A 76 2.47 -17.02 -5.65
CA THR A 76 3.58 -17.22 -4.73
C THR A 76 4.88 -17.42 -5.49
N LEU A 77 6.03 -17.16 -4.87
CA LEU A 77 7.33 -17.32 -5.53
C LEU A 77 7.56 -18.78 -5.93
N CYS A 78 8.14 -19.00 -7.11
CA CYS A 78 8.64 -20.30 -7.52
C CYS A 78 9.75 -20.79 -6.58
N ARG A 79 9.61 -22.00 -6.02
CA ARG A 79 10.62 -22.56 -5.10
C ARG A 79 11.96 -22.84 -5.80
N ILE A 80 11.93 -23.09 -7.10
CA ILE A 80 13.13 -23.40 -7.90
C ILE A 80 14.03 -22.16 -7.99
N GLU A 81 13.46 -20.96 -8.14
CA GLU A 81 14.23 -19.71 -8.17
C GLU A 81 14.81 -19.32 -6.80
N LYS A 82 14.38 -19.98 -5.71
CA LYS A 82 14.91 -19.73 -4.36
C LYS A 82 16.14 -20.61 -4.05
N ARG A 83 16.43 -21.61 -4.87
CA ARG A 83 17.58 -22.52 -4.69
C ARG A 83 18.77 -22.00 -5.47
#